data_AF-A0A0A9YAE0-F1
#
_entry.id   AF-A0A0A9YAE0-F1
#
_cell.length_a   1.000
_cell.length_b   1.000
_cell.length_c   1.000
_cell.angle_alpha   90.00
_cell.angle_beta   90.00
_cell.angle_gamma   90.00
#
_symmetry.space_group_name_H-M   'P 1'
#
loop_
_entity.id
_entity.type
_entity.pdbx_description
1 polymer ?
#
loop_
_entity_poly.entity_id
_entity_poly.type
_entity_poly.pdbx_seq_one_letter_code
_entity_poly.pdbx_strand_id
1 'polypeptide(L)'
;MTDEEILEEFRMIPSSDIEADEEEVLNSEDDNEEDNIEFPDWNATKGTVDTFERICQNMNANRKTQRWPMCIFYNMINIAVHNSYDLYLHNFYKKSSNEKTLSRFDYVMSLAHETHPCS
;
A
#
# COMPACT_ATOMS: atom_id res chain seq x y z
N MET A 1 2.18 10.27 16.39
CA MET A 1 2.03 10.30 14.93
C MET A 1 1.94 11.71 14.43
N THR A 2 3.12 12.31 14.24
CA THR A 2 3.33 13.48 13.38
C THR A 2 2.98 13.09 11.94
N ASP A 3 2.75 14.06 11.04
CA ASP A 3 2.56 13.79 9.62
C ASP A 3 3.70 12.90 9.06
N GLU A 4 4.91 13.00 9.63
CA GLU A 4 6.06 12.15 9.32
C GLU A 4 5.88 10.67 9.66
N GLU A 5 5.12 10.32 10.71
CA GLU A 5 4.89 8.91 11.08
C GLU A 5 3.72 8.29 10.28
N ILE A 6 2.75 9.09 9.80
CA ILE A 6 1.78 8.65 8.77
C ILE A 6 2.50 8.41 7.44
N LEU A 7 3.45 9.29 7.11
CA LEU A 7 4.40 9.11 6.00
C LEU A 7 5.38 7.96 6.24
N GLU A 8 5.58 7.48 7.48
CA GLU A 8 6.32 6.23 7.77
C GLU A 8 5.44 4.98 7.60
N GLU A 9 4.15 5.03 7.88
CA GLU A 9 3.25 3.90 7.53
C GLU A 9 3.07 3.81 6.01
N PHE A 10 3.11 4.96 5.33
CA PHE A 10 3.27 5.11 3.89
C PHE A 10 4.73 5.06 3.42
N ARG A 11 5.73 4.85 4.30
CA ARG A 11 7.13 4.83 3.86
C ARG A 11 7.21 3.73 2.84
N MET A 12 7.60 4.14 1.65
CA MET A 12 8.15 3.24 0.68
C MET A 12 9.10 2.31 1.42
N ILE A 13 8.94 1.04 1.11
CA ILE A 13 10.02 0.09 1.19
C ILE A 13 11.32 0.81 0.79
N PRO A 14 12.42 0.72 1.55
CA PRO A 14 13.71 1.14 1.03
C PRO A 14 13.87 0.54 -0.38
N SER A 15 14.35 1.34 -1.34
CA SER A 15 14.39 0.94 -2.77
C SER A 15 15.07 -0.41 -3.03
N SER A 16 15.82 -0.93 -2.05
CA SER A 16 16.37 -2.29 -2.01
C SER A 16 15.36 -3.42 -2.10
N ASP A 17 14.09 -3.25 -1.71
CA ASP A 17 13.09 -4.34 -1.79
C ASP A 17 12.07 -4.15 -2.93
N ILE A 18 12.30 -3.18 -3.82
CA ILE A 18 11.59 -3.06 -5.12
C ILE A 18 12.32 -3.83 -6.22
N GLU A 19 13.63 -4.09 -6.08
CA GLU A 19 14.47 -4.80 -7.08
C GLU A 19 14.38 -6.34 -7.01
N ALA A 20 13.36 -6.91 -6.37
CA ALA A 20 13.34 -8.35 -6.11
C ALA A 20 12.82 -9.25 -7.26
N ASP A 21 12.27 -8.69 -8.34
CA ASP A 21 11.58 -9.49 -9.38
C ASP A 21 12.07 -9.29 -10.83
N GLU A 22 13.23 -8.65 -11.07
CA GLU A 22 13.83 -8.55 -12.42
C GLU A 22 15.11 -9.37 -12.63
N GLU A 23 15.48 -10.27 -11.70
CA GLU A 23 16.60 -11.22 -11.89
C GLU A 23 16.17 -12.48 -12.68
N GLU A 24 15.88 -12.33 -13.97
CA GLU A 24 16.18 -13.39 -14.94
C GLU A 24 16.24 -12.76 -16.34
N VAL A 25 17.44 -12.42 -16.82
CA VAL A 25 17.93 -12.62 -18.20
C VAL A 25 19.33 -11.99 -18.34
N LEU A 26 20.31 -12.89 -18.43
CA LEU A 26 21.61 -12.79 -19.11
C LEU A 26 22.68 -11.84 -18.54
N ASN A 27 23.62 -12.48 -17.85
CA ASN A 27 25.02 -12.06 -17.73
C ASN A 27 25.60 -11.73 -19.11
N SER A 28 25.68 -10.45 -19.43
CA SER A 28 26.74 -9.88 -20.25
C SER A 28 27.41 -8.79 -19.44
N GLU A 29 28.70 -8.97 -19.17
CA GLU A 29 29.61 -7.97 -18.63
C GLU A 29 29.54 -6.73 -19.52
N ASP A 30 28.81 -5.70 -19.11
CA ASP A 30 28.88 -4.37 -19.70
C ASP A 30 28.94 -3.33 -18.59
N ASP A 31 30.09 -2.67 -18.53
CA ASP A 31 30.42 -1.54 -17.69
C ASP A 31 29.45 -0.36 -17.95
N ASN A 32 28.26 -0.36 -17.35
CA ASN A 32 27.35 0.78 -17.36
C ASN A 32 27.32 1.44 -15.98
N GLU A 33 28.44 2.05 -15.63
CA GLU A 33 28.57 3.02 -14.54
C GLU A 33 27.97 4.38 -14.99
N GLU A 34 26.76 4.38 -15.56
CA GLU A 34 26.10 5.59 -16.09
C GLU A 34 24.82 6.01 -15.35
N ASP A 35 24.24 5.18 -14.47
CA ASP A 35 22.90 5.47 -13.92
C ASP A 35 22.82 5.74 -12.40
N ASN A 36 23.95 5.95 -11.72
CA ASN A 36 23.95 6.36 -10.30
C ASN A 36 23.90 7.89 -10.12
N ILE A 37 23.05 8.58 -10.87
CA ILE A 37 22.68 9.96 -10.51
C ILE A 37 21.61 9.88 -9.43
N GLU A 38 22.04 9.96 -8.18
CA GLU A 38 21.16 9.93 -7.02
C GLU A 38 20.32 11.21 -6.95
N PHE A 39 19.05 11.09 -7.32
CA PHE A 39 18.03 12.12 -7.10
C PHE A 39 17.21 11.77 -5.85
N PRO A 40 17.63 12.19 -4.64
CA PRO A 40 17.03 11.74 -3.39
C PRO A 40 15.52 12.04 -3.31
N ASP A 41 15.08 13.21 -3.79
CA ASP A 41 13.67 13.60 -3.79
C ASP A 41 12.81 12.77 -4.77
N TRP A 42 13.38 12.40 -5.93
CA TRP A 42 12.70 11.55 -6.91
C TRP A 42 12.61 10.11 -6.42
N ASN A 43 13.72 9.58 -5.90
CA ASN A 43 13.77 8.22 -5.37
C ASN A 43 12.85 8.05 -4.16
N ALA A 44 12.63 9.10 -3.37
CA ALA A 44 11.68 9.10 -2.27
C ALA A 44 10.20 9.10 -2.70
N THR A 45 9.88 9.38 -3.97
CA THR A 45 8.49 9.52 -4.46
C THR A 45 8.13 8.59 -5.62
N LYS A 46 9.12 7.94 -6.28
CA LYS A 46 8.90 7.07 -7.45
C LYS A 46 8.10 5.79 -7.17
N GLY A 47 8.21 5.20 -5.97
CA GLY A 47 7.60 3.91 -5.62
C GLY A 47 6.27 3.98 -4.85
N THR A 48 5.58 5.13 -4.81
CA THR A 48 4.39 5.30 -3.95
C THR A 48 3.25 4.42 -4.45
N VAL A 49 3.06 4.40 -5.76
CA VAL A 49 2.01 3.61 -6.42
C VAL A 49 2.29 2.12 -6.24
N ASP A 50 3.53 1.68 -6.42
CA ASP A 50 3.92 0.28 -6.28
C ASP A 50 3.79 -0.20 -4.83
N THR A 51 4.15 0.66 -3.86
CA THR A 51 3.99 0.37 -2.44
C THR A 51 2.50 0.23 -2.08
N PHE A 52 1.66 1.14 -2.57
CA PHE A 52 0.22 1.08 -2.41
C PHE A 52 -0.39 -0.17 -3.08
N GLU A 53 0.07 -0.51 -4.27
CA GLU A 53 -0.37 -1.72 -4.97
C GLU A 53 -0.04 -2.98 -4.16
N ARG A 54 1.20 -3.09 -3.65
CA ARG A 54 1.61 -4.21 -2.80
C ARG A 54 0.76 -4.33 -1.54
N ILE A 55 0.39 -3.20 -0.92
CA ILE A 55 -0.52 -3.18 0.23
C ILE A 55 -1.91 -3.71 -0.18
N CYS A 56 -2.42 -3.26 -1.32
CA CYS A 56 -3.70 -3.73 -1.86
C CYS A 56 -3.66 -5.23 -2.22
N GLN A 57 -2.53 -5.75 -2.69
CA GLN A 57 -2.37 -7.17 -3.01
C GLN A 57 -2.45 -8.05 -1.76
N ASN A 58 -1.89 -7.61 -0.63
CA ASN A 58 -1.94 -8.35 0.65
C ASN A 58 -3.38 -8.55 1.15
N MET A 59 -4.23 -7.53 0.98
CA MET A 59 -5.65 -7.57 1.35
C MET A 59 -6.53 -7.09 0.21
N ASN A 60 -6.97 -8.02 -0.66
CA ASN A 60 -7.83 -7.71 -1.80
C ASN A 60 -9.17 -8.46 -1.78
N ALA A 61 -10.18 -7.84 -2.38
CA ALA A 61 -11.49 -8.43 -2.65
C ALA A 61 -11.59 -9.07 -4.05
N ASN A 62 -10.46 -9.25 -4.75
CA ASN A 62 -10.45 -9.70 -6.13
C ASN A 62 -10.96 -11.13 -6.25
N ARG A 63 -11.87 -11.37 -7.19
CA ARG A 63 -12.35 -12.71 -7.54
C ARG A 63 -12.19 -12.96 -9.03
N LYS A 64 -11.90 -14.22 -9.38
CA LYS A 64 -11.86 -14.67 -10.77
C LYS A 64 -13.20 -14.35 -11.44
N THR A 65 -13.17 -13.44 -12.42
CA THR A 65 -14.34 -12.97 -13.15
C THR A 65 -14.02 -12.93 -14.64
N GLN A 66 -15.03 -13.21 -15.47
CA GLN A 66 -14.96 -13.07 -16.94
C GLN A 66 -15.56 -11.72 -17.40
N ARG A 67 -15.95 -10.87 -16.45
CA ARG A 67 -16.58 -9.57 -16.72
C ARG A 67 -15.62 -8.47 -16.28
N TRP A 68 -15.03 -7.78 -17.26
CA TRP A 68 -14.08 -6.68 -17.02
C TRP A 68 -14.61 -5.59 -16.05
N PRO A 69 -15.90 -5.18 -16.11
CA PRO A 69 -16.42 -4.20 -15.16
C PRO A 69 -16.36 -4.64 -13.69
N MET A 70 -16.49 -5.95 -13.42
CA MET A 70 -16.38 -6.47 -12.05
C MET A 70 -14.94 -6.41 -11.53
N CYS A 71 -13.95 -6.55 -12.41
CA CYS A 71 -12.53 -6.40 -12.03
C CYS A 71 -12.27 -4.98 -11.52
N ILE A 72 -12.76 -3.97 -12.25
CA ILE A 72 -12.65 -2.56 -11.85
C ILE A 72 -13.36 -2.34 -10.50
N PHE A 73 -14.56 -2.90 -10.33
CA PHE A 73 -15.31 -2.76 -9.09
C PHE A 73 -14.56 -3.31 -7.87
N TYR A 74 -13.92 -4.48 -7.97
CA TYR A 74 -13.11 -5.02 -6.88
C TYR A 74 -11.91 -4.12 -6.56
N ASN A 75 -11.24 -3.58 -7.57
CA ASN A 75 -10.14 -2.64 -7.36
C ASN A 75 -10.63 -1.35 -6.69
N MET A 76 -11.81 -0.83 -7.06
CA MET A 76 -12.41 0.33 -6.38
C MET A 76 -12.68 0.06 -4.90
N ILE A 77 -13.13 -1.15 -4.54
CA ILE A 77 -13.32 -1.54 -3.14
C ILE A 77 -11.98 -1.53 -2.40
N ASN A 78 -10.94 -2.15 -2.96
CA ASN A 78 -9.62 -2.22 -2.32
C ASN A 78 -9.07 -0.81 -2.02
N ILE A 79 -9.17 0.10 -3.00
CA ILE A 79 -8.74 1.50 -2.85
C ILE A 79 -9.58 2.23 -1.79
N ALA A 80 -10.91 2.07 -1.83
CA ALA A 80 -11.80 2.75 -0.89
C ALA A 80 -11.54 2.32 0.56
N VAL A 81 -11.33 1.02 0.79
CA VAL A 81 -11.04 0.47 2.11
C VAL A 81 -9.72 1.02 2.66
N HIS A 82 -8.66 1.05 1.85
CA HIS A 82 -7.36 1.60 2.28
C HIS A 82 -7.48 3.08 2.64
N ASN A 83 -8.08 3.88 1.76
CA ASN A 83 -8.27 5.32 2.01
C ASN A 83 -9.10 5.60 3.26
N SER A 84 -10.10 4.74 3.56
CA SER A 84 -10.92 4.88 4.76
C SER A 84 -10.15 4.56 6.04
N TYR A 85 -9.22 3.61 5.99
CA TYR A 85 -8.33 3.27 7.09
C TYR A 85 -7.34 4.41 7.38
N ASP A 86 -6.75 5.02 6.35
CA ASP A 86 -5.84 6.16 6.51
C ASP A 86 -6.55 7.35 7.18
N LEU A 87 -7.79 7.61 6.79
CA LEU A 87 -8.61 8.63 7.42
C LEU A 87 -8.92 8.31 8.89
N TYR A 88 -9.19 7.03 9.20
CA TYR A 88 -9.38 6.56 10.58
C TYR A 88 -8.12 6.80 11.41
N LEU A 89 -6.95 6.40 10.92
CA LEU A 89 -5.67 6.61 11.61
C LEU A 89 -5.38 8.09 11.85
N HIS A 90 -5.49 8.91 10.81
CA HIS A 90 -5.25 10.36 10.92
C HIS A 90 -6.16 10.99 12.00
N ASN A 91 -7.44 10.60 12.03
CA ASN A 91 -8.37 11.07 13.06
C ASN A 91 -8.05 10.52 14.46
N PHE A 92 -7.55 9.28 14.55
CA PHE A 92 -7.16 8.65 15.80
C PHE A 92 -5.99 9.39 16.46
N TYR A 93 -4.93 9.67 15.70
CA TYR A 93 -3.75 10.36 16.22
C TYR A 93 -4.03 11.82 16.58
N LYS A 94 -4.90 12.50 15.83
CA LYS A 94 -5.37 13.85 16.16
C LYS A 94 -6.11 13.91 17.50
N LYS A 95 -6.77 12.83 17.92
CA LYS A 95 -7.56 12.78 19.15
C LYS A 95 -6.69 12.62 20.42
N SER A 96 -5.36 12.47 20.28
CA SER A 96 -4.41 12.31 21.40
C SER A 96 -4.87 11.28 22.44
N SER A 97 -5.39 10.15 21.96
CA SER A 97 -5.78 9.03 22.83
C SER A 97 -4.56 8.15 23.09
N ASN A 98 -4.40 7.67 24.32
CA ASN A 98 -3.37 6.69 24.69
C ASN A 98 -3.78 5.24 24.33
N GLU A 99 -4.87 5.11 23.55
CA GLU A 99 -5.41 3.83 23.11
C GLU A 99 -4.61 3.31 21.91
N LYS A 100 -4.63 2.00 21.68
CA LYS A 100 -3.99 1.40 20.51
C LYS A 100 -4.93 1.50 19.30
N THR A 101 -4.41 1.89 18.15
CA THR A 101 -5.13 1.81 16.88
C THR A 101 -5.45 0.36 16.55
N LEU A 102 -6.54 0.16 15.80
CA LEU A 102 -6.83 -1.14 15.20
C LEU A 102 -5.81 -1.42 14.09
N SER A 103 -5.39 -2.68 13.97
CA SER A 103 -4.66 -3.14 12.79
C SER A 103 -5.53 -2.98 11.54
N ARG A 104 -4.91 -2.82 10.36
CA ARG A 104 -5.60 -2.83 9.06
C ARG A 104 -6.58 -3.98 8.93
N PHE A 105 -6.17 -5.19 9.31
CA PHE A 105 -7.03 -6.37 9.26
C PHE A 105 -8.27 -6.24 10.15
N ASP A 106 -8.06 -5.82 11.40
CA ASP A 106 -9.15 -5.66 12.38
C ASP A 106 -10.12 -4.56 11.97
N TYR A 107 -9.62 -3.46 11.39
CA TYR A 107 -10.44 -2.39 10.83
C TYR A 107 -11.32 -2.88 9.67
N VAL A 108 -10.76 -3.67 8.76
CA VAL A 108 -11.54 -4.24 7.64
C VAL A 108 -12.57 -5.25 8.15
N MET A 109 -12.23 -6.04 9.17
CA MET A 109 -13.18 -6.96 9.81
C MET A 109 -14.30 -6.21 10.53
N SER A 110 -14.03 -5.10 11.22
CA SER A 110 -15.08 -4.29 11.84
C SER A 110 -16.01 -3.69 10.77
N LEU A 111 -15.45 -3.22 9.65
CA LEU A 111 -16.24 -2.72 8.52
C LEU A 111 -17.14 -3.80 7.90
N ALA A 112 -16.63 -5.03 7.75
CA ALA A 112 -17.42 -6.15 7.25
C ALA A 112 -18.59 -6.49 8.19
N HIS A 113 -18.36 -6.46 9.50
CA HIS A 113 -19.41 -6.68 10.50
C HIS A 113 -20.46 -5.57 10.50
N GLU A 114 -20.06 -4.31 10.31
CA GLU A 114 -21.00 -3.18 10.22
C GLU A 114 -21.87 -3.22 8.95
N THR A 115 -21.29 -3.60 7.81
CA THR A 115 -22.00 -3.65 6.51
C THR A 115 -22.95 -4.84 6.42
N HIS A 116 -22.68 -5.91 7.13
CA HIS A 116 -23.55 -7.09 7.25
C HIS A 116 -23.69 -7.49 8.72
N PRO A 117 -24.63 -6.88 9.49
CA PRO A 117 -24.75 -7.09 10.94
C PRO A 117 -25.25 -8.48 11.38
N CYS A 118 -25.10 -9.53 10.58
CA CYS A 118 -25.48 -10.88 10.95
C CYS A 118 -24.80 -11.96 10.07
N SER A 119 -24.05 -12.84 10.73
CA SER A 119 -24.02 -14.29 10.45
C SER A 119 -23.94 -15.03 11.78
#